data_AF-A0A956FHY7-F1
#
_entry.id   AF-A0A956FHY7-F1
#
_cell.length_a   1.000
_cell.length_b   1.000
_cell.length_c   1.000
_cell.angle_alpha   90.00
_cell.angle_beta   90.00
_cell.angle_gamma   90.00
#
_symmetry.space_group_name_H-M   'P 1'
#
loop_
_entity.id
_entity.type
_entity.pdbx_description
1 polymer ?
#
loop_
_entity_poly.entity_id
_entity_poly.type
_entity_poly.pdbx_seq_one_letter_code
_entity_poly.pdbx_strand_id
1 'polypeptide(L)'
;MSKAIVTTSALLAGALSTTAMAAEPKAEGEASAGISLSTRDGAAADGSGQGEAAAEPEAKTKPKRSRAGDRSDRPWIRRWAPERNTGEVGLYGGVLLPSRRLELFEPDTALPNQGFKTFGRVAPDVGLRLGYTPIRFFAVEGEAGVMPTRTQDDLAATLWAMRLSFVGQLGLWSVTPFVLAGGGMLNVSSDRAAAGRDVDASLHFGGGVKVYLTRYTQLRLDIRDNITAGQGVDEGVIHNPEVLLGFSVVLGRKREKGPVDTDGDGILDPDDECVDVPGVVEYQGCPIPDTDGDGILDPDD
;
A
#
# COMPACT_ATOMS: atom_id res chain seq x y z
N MET A 1 46.00 -12.70 -20.27
CA MET A 1 46.52 -12.21 -18.98
C MET A 1 45.37 -12.25 -17.97
N SER A 2 45.65 -12.72 -16.75
CA SER A 2 44.67 -13.24 -15.78
C SER A 2 43.58 -12.25 -15.35
N LYS A 3 42.34 -12.76 -15.25
CA LYS A 3 41.20 -12.12 -14.58
C LYS A 3 41.46 -12.07 -13.07
N ALA A 4 41.49 -10.88 -12.48
CA ALA A 4 41.47 -10.71 -11.04
C ALA A 4 40.02 -10.64 -10.56
N ILE A 5 39.59 -11.71 -9.90
CA ILE A 5 38.34 -11.78 -9.15
C ILE A 5 38.59 -11.01 -7.84
N VAL A 6 37.95 -9.86 -7.67
CA VAL A 6 37.94 -9.17 -6.38
C VAL A 6 36.79 -9.75 -5.56
N THR A 7 37.11 -10.81 -4.81
CA THR A 7 36.27 -11.38 -3.75
C THR A 7 36.50 -10.56 -2.49
N THR A 8 35.65 -9.57 -2.22
CA THR A 8 35.62 -8.91 -0.90
C THR A 8 34.68 -9.68 0.02
N SER A 9 35.26 -10.67 0.71
CA SER A 9 34.67 -11.27 1.91
C SER A 9 34.85 -10.29 3.08
N ALA A 10 33.75 -9.81 3.66
CA ALA A 10 33.76 -9.16 4.97
C ALA A 10 32.98 -10.05 5.94
N LEU A 11 33.72 -10.77 6.77
CA LEU A 11 33.23 -11.68 7.81
C LEU A 11 33.97 -11.30 9.10
N LEU A 12 33.25 -10.73 10.06
CA LEU A 12 33.55 -10.68 11.51
C LEU A 12 32.26 -10.14 12.16
N ALA A 13 31.39 -10.91 12.81
CA ALA A 13 31.49 -11.89 13.91
C ALA A 13 31.79 -11.27 15.30
N GLY A 14 30.76 -11.27 16.15
CA GLY A 14 30.81 -11.31 17.63
C GLY A 14 30.71 -9.95 18.35
N ALA A 15 30.03 -9.79 19.51
CA ALA A 15 29.31 -10.71 20.38
C ALA A 15 28.67 -9.94 21.58
N LEU A 16 27.66 -10.57 22.21
CA LEU A 16 27.05 -10.34 23.55
C LEU A 16 26.27 -9.02 23.78
N SER A 17 25.13 -8.97 24.48
CA SER A 17 24.71 -9.81 25.60
C SER A 17 23.19 -9.94 25.70
N THR A 18 22.73 -11.17 25.94
CA THR A 18 21.45 -11.51 26.54
C THR A 18 21.44 -11.13 28.02
N THR A 19 20.32 -10.58 28.50
CA THR A 19 19.89 -10.73 29.90
C THR A 19 18.38 -10.97 29.89
N ALA A 20 18.01 -12.16 30.33
CA ALA A 20 16.67 -12.47 30.80
C ALA A 20 16.71 -12.40 32.33
N MET A 21 15.73 -11.73 32.95
CA MET A 21 15.29 -12.08 34.29
C MET A 21 13.78 -11.84 34.42
N ALA A 22 13.15 -12.82 35.05
CA ALA A 22 11.73 -13.01 35.28
C ALA A 22 11.19 -12.17 36.46
N ALA A 23 9.87 -11.97 36.49
CA ALA A 23 8.94 -12.39 37.55
C ALA A 23 7.74 -11.44 37.69
N GLU A 24 6.53 -12.01 37.57
CA GLU A 24 5.28 -11.44 38.10
C GLU A 24 5.31 -11.38 39.65
N PRO A 25 4.44 -10.57 40.26
CA PRO A 25 3.43 -11.20 41.11
C PRO A 25 2.01 -10.64 40.92
N LYS A 26 1.05 -11.50 41.23
CA LYS A 26 -0.41 -11.28 41.27
C LYS A 26 -0.89 -11.53 42.71
N ALA A 27 -1.73 -10.65 43.26
CA ALA A 27 -2.72 -10.86 44.35
C ALA A 27 -3.35 -9.48 44.70
N GLU A 28 -4.63 -9.21 44.41
CA GLU A 28 -5.85 -9.47 45.22
C GLU A 28 -5.98 -8.60 46.49
N GLY A 29 -6.89 -7.61 46.50
CA GLY A 29 -8.07 -7.51 47.38
C GLY A 29 -7.95 -6.21 48.21
N GLU A 30 -8.94 -5.39 48.60
CA GLU A 30 -10.39 -5.41 48.78
C GLU A 30 -10.89 -3.94 48.70
N ALA A 31 -11.99 -3.64 48.01
CA ALA A 31 -13.32 -3.27 48.57
C ALA A 31 -13.39 -2.08 49.56
N SER A 32 -14.17 -1.05 49.21
CA SER A 32 -15.43 -0.64 49.89
C SER A 32 -15.69 0.88 49.88
N ALA A 33 -16.95 1.24 50.17
CA ALA A 33 -17.61 2.55 50.13
C ALA A 33 -18.02 2.98 48.70
N GLY A 34 -19.25 2.77 48.20
CA GLY A 34 -20.54 2.63 48.87
C GLY A 34 -21.10 3.99 49.25
N ILE A 35 -22.06 4.50 48.46
CA ILE A 35 -23.24 5.29 48.89
C ILE A 35 -24.25 5.17 47.74
N SER A 36 -25.24 4.30 47.95
CA SER A 36 -26.54 4.32 47.28
C SER A 36 -27.49 5.02 48.24
N LEU A 37 -28.10 6.14 47.82
CA LEU A 37 -29.18 6.76 48.58
C LEU A 37 -30.49 6.55 47.81
N SER A 38 -31.28 5.61 48.30
CA SER A 38 -32.67 5.41 47.97
C SER A 38 -33.54 6.33 48.82
N THR A 39 -34.51 7.01 48.20
CA THR A 39 -35.74 7.41 48.89
C THR A 39 -36.92 7.21 47.94
N ARG A 40 -37.70 6.17 48.25
CA ARG A 40 -39.12 6.04 47.86
C ARG A 40 -39.94 6.57 49.04
N ASP A 41 -40.96 7.36 48.72
CA ASP A 41 -42.26 7.57 49.39
C ASP A 41 -42.96 8.62 48.48
N GLY A 42 -44.16 8.49 47.91
CA GLY A 42 -45.37 7.76 48.26
C GLY A 42 -46.45 8.75 48.70
N ALA A 43 -47.33 9.22 47.80
CA ALA A 43 -48.75 9.57 48.07
C ALA A 43 -49.46 10.35 46.92
N ALA A 44 -50.41 9.63 46.30
CA ALA A 44 -51.78 9.97 45.86
C ALA A 44 -52.30 11.42 45.67
N ALA A 45 -52.95 11.57 44.49
CA ALA A 45 -54.33 12.03 44.25
C ALA A 45 -54.63 13.44 43.69
N ASP A 46 -55.34 13.37 42.55
CA ASP A 46 -56.43 14.20 42.02
C ASP A 46 -56.17 15.52 41.29
N GLY A 47 -56.75 15.59 40.07
CA GLY A 47 -56.86 16.81 39.27
C GLY A 47 -57.07 16.54 37.78
N SER A 48 -58.29 16.17 37.40
CA SER A 48 -58.80 16.11 36.03
C SER A 48 -58.52 17.36 35.19
N GLY A 49 -58.17 17.21 33.91
CA GLY A 49 -58.45 18.25 32.93
C GLY A 49 -57.57 18.27 31.68
N GLN A 50 -58.20 17.86 30.56
CA GLN A 50 -58.02 18.40 29.20
C GLN A 50 -56.89 17.79 28.35
N GLY A 51 -57.33 17.25 27.22
CA GLY A 51 -56.49 16.59 26.24
C GLY A 51 -55.57 17.56 25.50
N GLU A 52 -54.40 17.04 25.17
CA GLU A 52 -53.56 17.55 24.10
C GLU A 52 -53.16 16.36 23.24
N ALA A 53 -53.22 16.59 21.94
CA ALA A 53 -53.06 15.62 20.87
C ALA A 53 -51.86 14.70 21.10
N ALA A 54 -52.07 13.40 20.84
CA ALA A 54 -51.00 12.45 20.67
C ALA A 54 -50.07 12.96 19.55
N ALA A 55 -48.94 13.55 19.95
CA ALA A 55 -47.82 13.74 19.06
C ALA A 55 -47.31 12.35 18.71
N GLU A 56 -47.40 11.98 17.43
CA GLU A 56 -46.67 10.87 16.86
C GLU A 56 -45.22 10.93 17.35
N PRO A 57 -44.61 9.83 17.82
CA PRO A 57 -43.20 9.86 18.10
C PRO A 57 -42.51 10.07 16.75
N GLU A 58 -41.93 11.27 16.55
CA GLU A 58 -41.03 11.53 15.43
C GLU A 58 -40.01 10.40 15.41
N ALA A 59 -40.14 9.52 14.40
CA ALA A 59 -39.21 8.46 14.14
C ALA A 59 -37.85 9.12 13.96
N LYS A 60 -37.03 9.06 15.02
CA LYS A 60 -35.63 9.46 14.95
C LYS A 60 -34.99 8.53 13.94
N THR A 61 -34.89 8.99 12.70
CA THR A 61 -34.19 8.30 11.62
C THR A 61 -32.76 8.10 12.09
N LYS A 62 -32.49 6.90 12.64
CA LYS A 62 -31.14 6.50 13.02
C LYS A 62 -30.26 6.68 11.78
N PRO A 63 -29.03 7.22 11.91
CA PRO A 63 -28.15 7.36 10.75
C PRO A 63 -27.98 5.97 10.15
N LYS A 64 -28.27 5.82 8.85
CA LYS A 64 -28.07 4.57 8.10
C LYS A 64 -26.65 4.09 8.39
N ARG A 65 -26.52 3.10 9.26
CA ARG A 65 -25.24 2.48 9.56
C ARG A 65 -24.84 1.77 8.28
N SER A 66 -23.64 2.08 7.83
CA SER A 66 -23.22 1.66 6.52
C SER A 66 -22.99 0.17 6.47
N ARG A 67 -23.28 -0.41 5.29
CA ARG A 67 -23.06 -1.83 5.01
C ARG A 67 -21.63 -2.18 5.42
N ALA A 68 -21.45 -3.06 6.40
CA ALA A 68 -20.10 -3.41 6.84
C ALA A 68 -19.30 -3.97 5.62
N GLY A 69 -18.06 -3.52 5.46
CA GLY A 69 -17.24 -3.85 4.28
C GLY A 69 -17.44 -2.94 3.05
N ASP A 70 -18.44 -2.06 3.03
CA ASP A 70 -18.41 -0.91 2.13
C ASP A 70 -17.49 0.15 2.73
N ARG A 71 -16.31 0.36 2.12
CA ARG A 71 -15.40 1.42 2.58
C ARG A 71 -15.85 2.81 2.08
N SER A 72 -17.04 2.93 1.50
CA SER A 72 -17.60 4.17 0.97
C SER A 72 -17.76 5.26 2.03
N ASP A 73 -17.99 4.89 3.29
CA ASP A 73 -18.20 5.87 4.39
C ASP A 73 -16.90 6.42 4.95
N ARG A 74 -15.78 5.77 4.62
CA ARG A 74 -14.46 6.27 5.01
C ARG A 74 -14.05 7.38 4.04
N PRO A 75 -13.41 8.46 4.55
CA PRO A 75 -12.72 9.42 3.69
C PRO A 75 -11.78 8.67 2.73
N TRP A 76 -11.80 9.04 1.45
CA TRP A 76 -11.07 8.34 0.39
C TRP A 76 -9.57 8.14 0.73
N ILE A 77 -8.99 9.10 1.45
CA ILE A 77 -7.58 9.08 1.89
C ILE A 77 -7.27 7.99 2.93
N ARG A 78 -8.28 7.42 3.60
CA ARG A 78 -8.12 6.29 4.55
C ARG A 78 -8.64 4.97 4.00
N ARG A 79 -9.18 4.98 2.78
CA ARG A 79 -9.92 3.86 2.21
C ARG A 79 -9.03 2.70 1.77
N TRP A 80 -7.85 2.99 1.21
CA TRP A 80 -7.07 2.02 0.44
C TRP A 80 -5.58 1.98 0.83
N ALA A 81 -5.28 2.04 2.11
CA ALA A 81 -3.91 1.89 2.61
C ALA A 81 -3.28 0.52 2.22
N PRO A 82 -1.93 0.43 2.13
CA PRO A 82 -1.24 -0.83 1.93
C PRO A 82 -1.59 -1.89 2.97
N GLU A 83 -1.69 -3.14 2.53
CA GLU A 83 -1.96 -4.30 3.38
C GLU A 83 -0.77 -5.27 3.33
N ARG A 84 -0.70 -6.19 4.29
CA ARG A 84 0.32 -7.25 4.30
C ARG A 84 -0.01 -8.32 3.26
N ASN A 85 1.02 -8.98 2.75
CA ASN A 85 0.94 -10.08 1.78
C ASN A 85 0.21 -9.71 0.48
N THR A 86 0.40 -8.48 -0.03
CA THR A 86 -0.15 -8.06 -1.31
C THR A 86 0.90 -8.07 -2.41
N GLY A 87 0.50 -8.44 -3.63
CA GLY A 87 1.31 -8.31 -4.84
C GLY A 87 0.99 -7.02 -5.61
N GLU A 88 1.94 -6.54 -6.39
CA GLU A 88 1.85 -5.37 -7.26
C GLU A 88 2.35 -5.79 -8.65
N VAL A 89 1.59 -5.50 -9.70
CA VAL A 89 2.00 -5.69 -11.09
C VAL A 89 1.65 -4.43 -11.85
N GLY A 90 2.62 -3.81 -12.48
CA GLY A 90 2.43 -2.51 -13.10
C GLY A 90 3.33 -2.22 -14.27
N LEU A 91 2.98 -1.13 -14.94
CA LEU A 91 3.77 -0.49 -15.97
C LEU A 91 4.27 0.84 -15.43
N TYR A 92 5.45 1.25 -15.86
CA TYR A 92 5.97 2.58 -15.57
C TYR A 92 6.54 3.21 -16.84
N GLY A 93 6.52 4.53 -16.86
CA GLY A 93 7.09 5.37 -17.91
C GLY A 93 7.68 6.63 -17.29
N GLY A 94 8.77 7.12 -17.85
CA GLY A 94 9.48 8.25 -17.27
C GLY A 94 10.64 8.73 -18.12
N VAL A 95 11.47 9.55 -17.49
CA VAL A 95 12.64 10.16 -18.12
C VAL A 95 13.86 9.95 -17.25
N LEU A 96 14.89 9.37 -17.84
CA LEU A 96 16.25 9.37 -17.32
C LEU A 96 16.94 10.63 -17.83
N LEU A 97 17.58 11.36 -16.92
CA LEU A 97 18.41 12.52 -17.22
C LEU A 97 19.88 12.08 -17.07
N PRO A 98 20.47 11.44 -18.11
CA PRO A 98 21.84 10.96 -18.02
C PRO A 98 22.79 12.13 -17.80
N SER A 99 23.76 11.96 -16.91
CA SER A 99 24.81 12.98 -16.76
C SER A 99 25.64 13.07 -18.05
N ARG A 100 26.28 14.23 -18.27
CA ARG A 100 27.19 14.41 -19.42
C ARG A 100 28.43 13.51 -19.38
N ARG A 101 28.60 12.72 -18.30
CA ARG A 101 29.75 11.86 -18.02
C ARG A 101 29.36 10.38 -17.89
N LEU A 102 28.18 9.98 -18.38
CA LEU A 102 27.75 8.58 -18.34
C LEU A 102 28.61 7.74 -19.31
N GLU A 103 29.56 7.00 -18.76
CA GLU A 103 30.49 6.10 -19.47
C GLU A 103 29.90 4.68 -19.47
N LEU A 104 29.27 4.25 -20.58
CA LEU A 104 28.75 2.89 -20.77
C LEU A 104 29.50 2.15 -21.89
N PHE A 105 30.82 2.36 -22.00
CA PHE A 105 31.61 1.84 -23.11
C PHE A 105 32.90 1.16 -22.63
N GLU A 106 33.22 0.02 -23.23
CA GLU A 106 34.53 -0.65 -23.09
C GLU A 106 35.59 0.22 -23.81
N PRO A 107 36.66 0.68 -23.13
CA PRO A 107 37.54 1.71 -23.66
C PRO A 107 38.42 1.20 -24.82
N ASP A 108 38.32 1.84 -25.99
CA ASP A 108 39.25 1.60 -27.11
C ASP A 108 40.46 2.56 -27.01
N THR A 109 41.55 2.05 -26.44
CA THR A 109 42.80 2.81 -26.24
C THR A 109 43.48 3.31 -27.51
N ALA A 110 43.02 2.92 -28.71
CA ALA A 110 43.62 3.32 -29.98
C ALA A 110 43.05 4.63 -30.58
N LEU A 111 41.97 5.20 -30.02
CA LEU A 111 41.31 6.40 -30.53
C LEU A 111 41.57 7.63 -29.64
N PRO A 112 41.67 8.86 -30.20
CA PRO A 112 41.66 10.09 -29.39
C PRO A 112 40.34 10.17 -28.62
N ASN A 113 40.42 10.42 -27.31
CA ASN A 113 39.30 10.29 -26.36
C ASN A 113 38.66 8.89 -26.32
N GLN A 114 39.41 7.81 -26.53
CA GLN A 114 38.97 6.41 -26.35
C GLN A 114 37.63 6.01 -27.02
N GLY A 115 37.15 6.76 -28.02
CA GLY A 115 35.85 6.54 -28.68
C GLY A 115 34.62 7.11 -27.95
N PHE A 116 34.78 7.95 -26.91
CA PHE A 116 33.69 8.48 -26.09
C PHE A 116 32.66 9.32 -26.88
N LYS A 117 31.37 8.99 -26.76
CA LYS A 117 30.26 9.77 -27.33
C LYS A 117 29.19 10.03 -26.27
N THR A 118 28.82 11.29 -26.08
CA THR A 118 27.82 11.65 -25.05
C THR A 118 26.39 11.39 -25.55
N PHE A 119 25.53 10.86 -24.68
CA PHE A 119 24.11 10.61 -24.96
C PHE A 119 23.28 11.91 -24.99
N GLY A 120 22.11 11.86 -25.65
CA GLY A 120 21.10 12.92 -25.59
C GLY A 120 20.65 13.22 -24.15
N ARG A 121 20.24 14.47 -23.88
CA ARG A 121 19.95 14.98 -22.51
C ARG A 121 18.79 14.29 -21.79
N VAL A 122 17.95 13.54 -22.51
CA VAL A 122 16.76 12.87 -21.96
C VAL A 122 16.61 11.53 -22.68
N ALA A 123 16.54 10.44 -21.92
CA ALA A 123 16.18 9.12 -22.42
C ALA A 123 14.83 8.71 -21.83
N PRO A 124 13.82 8.35 -22.64
CA PRO A 124 12.59 7.79 -22.10
C PRO A 124 12.89 6.43 -21.46
N ASP A 125 12.40 6.18 -20.25
CA ASP A 125 12.37 4.85 -19.64
C ASP A 125 10.93 4.34 -19.65
N VAL A 126 10.70 3.14 -20.15
CA VAL A 126 9.42 2.45 -20.05
C VAL A 126 9.66 1.01 -19.61
N GLY A 127 8.85 0.52 -18.69
CA GLY A 127 9.09 -0.80 -18.12
C GLY A 127 7.94 -1.41 -17.36
N LEU A 128 8.22 -2.61 -16.87
CA LEU A 128 7.35 -3.41 -16.02
C LEU A 128 7.86 -3.37 -14.58
N ARG A 129 6.94 -3.36 -13.64
CA ARG A 129 7.20 -3.42 -12.20
C ARG A 129 6.42 -4.57 -11.59
N LEU A 130 7.10 -5.35 -10.77
CA LEU A 130 6.54 -6.40 -9.94
C LEU A 130 6.91 -6.11 -8.50
N GLY A 131 5.92 -6.02 -7.61
CA GLY A 131 6.13 -5.74 -6.20
C GLY A 131 5.50 -6.81 -5.31
N TYR A 132 6.12 -7.07 -4.17
CA TYR A 132 5.55 -7.88 -3.11
C TYR A 132 5.72 -7.17 -1.77
N THR A 133 4.60 -6.99 -1.07
CA THR A 133 4.53 -6.28 0.23
C THR A 133 4.28 -7.31 1.34
N PRO A 134 5.31 -7.95 1.92
CA PRO A 134 5.12 -8.94 2.98
C PRO A 134 4.54 -8.32 4.25
N ILE A 135 4.96 -7.09 4.58
CA ILE A 135 4.46 -6.32 5.72
C ILE A 135 4.06 -4.92 5.26
N ARG A 136 3.14 -4.27 5.97
CA ARG A 136 2.53 -2.98 5.57
C ARG A 136 3.54 -1.86 5.25
N PHE A 137 4.70 -1.87 5.92
CA PHE A 137 5.70 -0.80 5.83
C PHE A 137 6.91 -1.15 4.95
N PHE A 138 6.94 -2.34 4.35
CA PHE A 138 8.07 -2.80 3.57
C PHE A 138 7.62 -3.62 2.36
N ALA A 139 8.21 -3.31 1.20
CA ALA A 139 8.01 -4.06 -0.02
C ALA A 139 9.34 -4.37 -0.72
N VAL A 140 9.34 -5.45 -1.50
CA VAL A 140 10.42 -5.81 -2.42
C VAL A 140 9.88 -5.67 -3.83
N GLU A 141 10.62 -5.00 -4.70
CA GLU A 141 10.17 -4.68 -6.05
C GLU A 141 11.23 -5.04 -7.09
N GLY A 142 10.83 -5.82 -8.09
CA GLY A 142 11.60 -6.07 -9.31
C GLY A 142 11.09 -5.17 -10.44
N GLU A 143 12.01 -4.61 -11.21
CA GLU A 143 11.70 -3.80 -12.38
C GLU A 143 12.52 -4.25 -13.59
N ALA A 144 11.91 -4.19 -14.76
CA ALA A 144 12.58 -4.42 -16.04
C ALA A 144 12.14 -3.32 -17.01
N GLY A 145 13.09 -2.56 -17.53
CA GLY A 145 12.83 -1.39 -18.37
C GLY A 145 13.67 -1.37 -19.64
N VAL A 146 13.17 -0.64 -20.63
CA VAL A 146 13.85 -0.34 -21.88
C VAL A 146 13.94 1.15 -22.07
N MET A 147 15.12 1.62 -22.45
CA MET A 147 15.35 3.04 -22.74
C MET A 147 15.92 3.16 -24.16
N PRO A 148 15.06 3.39 -25.16
CA PRO A 148 15.53 3.70 -26.50
C PRO A 148 16.19 5.07 -26.48
N THR A 149 17.44 5.15 -26.91
CA THR A 149 18.22 6.38 -26.95
C THR A 149 18.91 6.53 -28.30
N ARG A 150 19.44 7.73 -28.55
CA ARG A 150 20.28 8.02 -29.71
C ARG A 150 21.61 8.58 -29.24
N THR A 151 22.66 8.15 -29.92
CA THR A 151 24.01 8.67 -29.74
C THR A 151 24.15 10.00 -30.50
N GLN A 152 25.15 10.82 -30.18
CA GLN A 152 25.40 12.10 -30.87
C GLN A 152 25.56 12.00 -32.39
N ASP A 153 25.96 10.85 -32.92
CA ASP A 153 26.11 10.58 -34.36
C ASP A 153 24.85 9.94 -34.99
N ASP A 154 23.67 10.13 -34.38
CA ASP A 154 22.36 9.61 -34.82
C ASP A 154 22.28 8.07 -34.94
N LEU A 155 23.20 7.35 -34.28
CA LEU A 155 23.15 5.91 -34.13
C LEU A 155 22.14 5.52 -33.04
N ALA A 156 21.21 4.64 -33.40
CA ALA A 156 20.22 4.09 -32.47
C ALA A 156 20.90 3.13 -31.47
N ALA A 157 20.61 3.32 -30.18
CA ALA A 157 21.05 2.43 -29.11
C ALA A 157 19.87 2.11 -28.20
N THR A 158 19.78 0.88 -27.71
CA THR A 158 18.75 0.50 -26.74
C THR A 158 19.41 0.06 -25.45
N LEU A 159 19.07 0.74 -24.36
CA LEU A 159 19.47 0.33 -23.01
C LEU A 159 18.38 -0.55 -22.41
N TRP A 160 18.79 -1.56 -21.65
CA TRP A 160 17.91 -2.44 -20.89
C TRP A 160 18.35 -2.41 -19.43
N ALA A 161 17.40 -2.25 -18.52
CA ALA A 161 17.68 -2.24 -17.09
C ALA A 161 16.86 -3.31 -16.38
N MET A 162 17.51 -4.05 -15.49
CA MET A 162 16.86 -4.93 -14.53
C MET A 162 17.23 -4.47 -13.12
N ARG A 163 16.24 -4.23 -12.27
CA ARG A 163 16.47 -3.63 -10.94
C ARG A 163 15.70 -4.37 -9.87
N LEU A 164 16.32 -4.50 -8.71
CA LEU A 164 15.71 -4.98 -7.49
C LEU A 164 15.79 -3.89 -6.43
N SER A 165 14.64 -3.53 -5.87
CA SER A 165 14.48 -2.43 -4.90
C SER A 165 13.85 -2.93 -3.61
N PHE A 166 14.33 -2.40 -2.50
CA PHE A 166 13.68 -2.47 -1.21
C PHE A 166 12.99 -1.15 -0.94
N VAL A 167 11.72 -1.20 -0.55
CA VAL A 167 10.87 -0.02 -0.38
C VAL A 167 10.40 0.05 1.05
N GLY A 168 10.76 1.13 1.75
CA GLY A 168 10.19 1.51 3.04
C GLY A 168 9.06 2.50 2.83
N GLN A 169 7.85 2.17 3.25
CA GLN A 169 6.66 2.95 2.93
C GLN A 169 5.82 3.29 4.16
N LEU A 170 5.29 4.52 4.24
CA LEU A 170 4.39 4.95 5.30
C LEU A 170 2.94 4.62 4.91
N GLY A 171 2.60 3.35 5.06
CA GLY A 171 1.30 2.81 4.63
C GLY A 171 0.11 3.21 5.48
N LEU A 172 0.07 4.38 6.12
CA LEU A 172 -1.01 4.80 7.01
C LEU A 172 -2.28 5.24 6.25
N TRP A 173 -2.12 5.70 5.01
CA TRP A 173 -3.16 6.32 4.19
C TRP A 173 -3.14 5.79 2.75
N SER A 174 -4.20 6.04 1.98
CA SER A 174 -4.28 5.80 0.53
C SER A 174 -3.21 6.56 -0.25
N VAL A 175 -2.69 7.65 0.32
CA VAL A 175 -1.48 8.33 -0.16
C VAL A 175 -0.33 7.88 0.71
N THR A 176 0.54 7.05 0.16
CA THR A 176 1.63 6.38 0.86
C THR A 176 2.95 6.94 0.35
N PRO A 177 3.62 7.84 1.10
CA PRO A 177 4.99 8.22 0.78
C PRO A 177 5.92 7.03 1.06
N PHE A 178 6.99 6.93 0.27
CA PHE A 178 7.97 5.87 0.41
C PHE A 178 9.38 6.34 0.05
N VAL A 179 10.35 5.59 0.54
CA VAL A 179 11.75 5.63 0.15
C VAL A 179 12.13 4.28 -0.42
N LEU A 180 13.07 4.27 -1.36
CA LEU A 180 13.59 3.03 -1.94
C LEU A 180 15.09 3.08 -2.08
N ALA A 181 15.71 1.91 -1.98
CA ALA A 181 17.10 1.68 -2.32
C ALA A 181 17.24 0.29 -2.91
N GLY A 182 18.14 0.14 -3.87
CA GLY A 182 18.28 -1.10 -4.60
C GLY A 182 19.54 -1.18 -5.43
N GLY A 183 19.66 -2.32 -6.09
CA GLY A 183 20.72 -2.59 -7.06
C GLY A 183 20.13 -3.20 -8.31
N GLY A 184 20.88 -3.12 -9.40
CA GLY A 184 20.44 -3.59 -10.69
C GLY A 184 21.59 -3.75 -11.66
N MET A 185 21.21 -4.02 -12.90
CA MET A 185 22.08 -4.20 -14.02
C MET A 185 21.59 -3.31 -15.14
N LEU A 186 22.48 -2.52 -15.72
CA LEU A 186 22.23 -1.77 -16.95
C LEU A 186 23.02 -2.43 -18.08
N ASN A 187 22.34 -2.72 -19.17
CA ASN A 187 22.92 -3.34 -20.37
C ASN A 187 22.71 -2.44 -21.57
N VAL A 188 23.70 -2.36 -22.45
CA VAL A 188 23.59 -1.68 -23.74
C VAL A 188 23.53 -2.71 -24.84
N SER A 189 22.53 -2.60 -25.72
CA SER A 189 22.47 -3.36 -26.97
C SER A 189 22.54 -2.40 -28.15
N SER A 190 23.60 -2.53 -28.94
CA SER A 190 23.80 -1.79 -30.20
C SER A 190 24.56 -2.63 -31.23
N ASP A 191 24.54 -2.22 -32.51
CA ASP A 191 25.39 -2.79 -33.54
C ASP A 191 26.88 -2.66 -33.17
N ARG A 192 27.71 -3.64 -33.59
CA ARG A 192 29.13 -3.84 -33.16
C ARG A 192 30.06 -2.62 -33.24
N ALA A 193 29.65 -1.55 -33.91
CA ALA A 193 30.42 -0.30 -34.03
C ALA A 193 30.07 0.76 -32.97
N ALA A 194 29.07 0.52 -32.10
CA ALA A 194 28.56 1.52 -31.17
C ALA A 194 28.69 1.16 -29.68
N ALA A 195 28.65 -0.12 -29.27
CA ALA A 195 28.90 -0.53 -27.88
C ALA A 195 29.16 -2.04 -27.78
N GLY A 196 30.11 -2.44 -26.92
CA GLY A 196 30.35 -3.82 -26.51
C GLY A 196 29.22 -4.37 -25.62
N ARG A 197 29.32 -5.65 -25.24
CA ARG A 197 28.41 -6.28 -24.27
C ARG A 197 29.01 -6.16 -22.87
N ASP A 198 28.75 -5.06 -22.18
CA ASP A 198 29.11 -4.92 -20.78
C ASP A 198 27.86 -4.91 -19.88
N VAL A 199 28.02 -5.46 -18.69
CA VAL A 199 26.98 -5.59 -17.66
C VAL A 199 27.42 -4.73 -16.48
N ASP A 200 26.94 -3.50 -16.44
CA ASP A 200 27.29 -2.59 -15.36
C ASP A 200 26.34 -2.79 -14.18
N ALA A 201 26.91 -3.06 -13.00
CA ALA A 201 26.17 -3.03 -11.76
C ALA A 201 25.78 -1.58 -11.44
N SER A 202 24.48 -1.35 -11.22
CA SER A 202 23.94 -0.04 -10.86
C SER A 202 23.35 -0.07 -9.46
N LEU A 203 23.58 0.98 -8.67
CA LEU A 203 22.89 1.20 -7.41
C LEU A 203 21.91 2.34 -7.58
N HIS A 204 20.74 2.27 -6.96
CA HIS A 204 19.77 3.37 -7.03
C HIS A 204 19.13 3.61 -5.68
N PHE A 205 18.84 4.87 -5.42
CA PHE A 205 18.09 5.29 -4.24
C PHE A 205 17.15 6.42 -4.62
N GLY A 206 16.05 6.55 -3.89
CA GLY A 206 15.04 7.53 -4.24
C GLY A 206 13.85 7.52 -3.30
N GLY A 207 12.83 8.25 -3.71
CA GLY A 207 11.60 8.36 -2.97
C GLY A 207 10.46 8.82 -3.84
N GLY A 208 9.25 8.64 -3.33
CA GLY A 208 8.06 8.93 -4.09
C GLY A 208 6.79 8.80 -3.30
N VAL A 209 5.69 8.82 -4.03
CA VAL A 209 4.34 8.71 -3.48
C VAL A 209 3.55 7.68 -4.27
N LYS A 210 2.97 6.71 -3.56
CA LYS A 210 1.98 5.77 -4.05
C LYS A 210 0.58 6.30 -3.72
N VAL A 211 -0.30 6.38 -4.71
CA VAL A 211 -1.71 6.79 -4.54
C VAL A 211 -2.61 5.62 -4.92
N TYR A 212 -3.28 5.04 -3.93
CA TYR A 212 -4.24 3.96 -4.13
C TYR A 212 -5.62 4.53 -4.49
N LEU A 213 -5.95 4.49 -5.78
CA LEU A 213 -7.20 5.01 -6.31
C LEU A 213 -8.38 4.10 -5.93
N THR A 214 -8.18 2.79 -6.04
CA THR A 214 -9.19 1.77 -5.72
C THR A 214 -8.59 0.63 -4.91
N ARG A 215 -9.40 -0.39 -4.63
CA ARG A 215 -8.95 -1.66 -4.03
C ARG A 215 -7.96 -2.42 -4.90
N TYR A 216 -7.92 -2.15 -6.20
CA TYR A 216 -7.05 -2.87 -7.14
C TYR A 216 -6.10 -1.95 -7.89
N THR A 217 -6.34 -0.65 -7.96
CA THR A 217 -5.52 0.25 -8.80
C THR A 217 -4.71 1.22 -7.96
N GLN A 218 -3.49 1.48 -8.43
CA GLN A 218 -2.52 2.35 -7.79
C GLN A 218 -1.81 3.18 -8.87
N LEU A 219 -1.59 4.45 -8.56
CA LEU A 219 -0.64 5.31 -9.24
C LEU A 219 0.61 5.48 -8.39
N ARG A 220 1.74 5.68 -9.03
CA ARG A 220 3.01 5.92 -8.35
C ARG A 220 3.81 6.97 -9.08
N LEU A 221 4.30 7.96 -8.35
CA LEU A 221 5.29 8.92 -8.83
C LEU A 221 6.55 8.74 -7.99
N ASP A 222 7.70 8.53 -8.63
CA ASP A 222 8.97 8.46 -7.93
C ASP A 222 10.11 9.15 -8.66
N ILE A 223 11.04 9.64 -7.85
CA ILE A 223 12.29 10.26 -8.27
C ILE A 223 13.40 9.40 -7.72
N ARG A 224 14.34 9.03 -8.57
CA ARG A 224 15.47 8.18 -8.22
C ARG A 224 16.75 8.80 -8.72
N ASP A 225 17.83 8.46 -8.04
CA ASP A 225 19.18 8.70 -8.53
C ASP A 225 19.83 7.34 -8.79
N ASN A 226 20.21 7.11 -10.04
CA ASN A 226 20.88 5.89 -10.47
C ASN A 226 22.39 6.14 -10.50
N ILE A 227 23.06 5.55 -9.53
CA ILE A 227 24.50 5.54 -9.38
C ILE A 227 25.10 4.38 -10.18
N THR A 228 26.00 4.70 -11.10
CA THR A 228 26.83 3.71 -11.80
C THR A 228 28.30 3.93 -11.47
N ALA A 229 29.07 2.84 -11.40
CA ALA A 229 30.52 2.93 -11.28
C ALA A 229 31.11 3.31 -12.65
N GLY A 230 31.91 4.37 -12.73
CA GLY A 230 32.65 4.69 -13.96
C GLY A 230 33.83 3.73 -14.13
N GLN A 231 34.01 3.16 -15.32
CA GLN A 231 35.23 2.43 -15.70
C GLN A 231 36.03 3.30 -16.68
N GLY A 232 37.04 4.02 -16.18
CA GLY A 232 37.77 4.99 -16.99
C GLY A 232 38.90 5.72 -16.24
N VAL A 233 39.42 6.79 -16.84
CA VAL A 233 40.60 7.58 -16.37
C VAL A 233 40.28 8.43 -15.13
N ASP A 234 39.00 8.64 -14.83
CA ASP A 234 38.51 9.25 -13.59
C ASP A 234 37.70 8.21 -12.80
N GLU A 235 38.30 7.59 -11.77
CA GLU A 235 37.59 6.76 -10.80
C GLU A 235 36.53 7.62 -10.08
N GLY A 236 35.24 7.43 -10.41
CA GLY A 236 34.18 8.28 -9.90
C GLY A 236 32.78 7.66 -9.90
N VAL A 237 31.91 8.24 -9.08
CA VAL A 237 30.49 7.90 -8.95
C VAL A 237 29.69 8.80 -9.91
N ILE A 238 28.95 8.21 -10.83
CA ILE A 238 28.13 8.95 -11.80
C ILE A 238 26.67 8.91 -11.36
N HIS A 239 26.07 10.08 -11.15
CA HIS A 239 24.67 10.27 -10.77
C HIS A 239 23.80 10.47 -12.00
N ASN A 240 22.72 9.68 -12.12
CA ASN A 240 21.78 9.75 -13.23
C ASN A 240 20.36 9.83 -12.67
N PRO A 241 19.84 11.05 -12.44
CA PRO A 241 18.50 11.22 -11.89
C PRO A 241 17.44 10.78 -12.89
N GLU A 242 16.38 10.19 -12.35
CA GLU A 242 15.28 9.60 -13.08
C GLU A 242 13.96 9.99 -12.42
N VAL A 243 12.95 10.28 -13.25
CA VAL A 243 11.58 10.57 -12.79
C VAL A 243 10.64 9.60 -13.47
N LEU A 244 9.92 8.80 -12.68
CA LEU A 244 9.04 7.74 -13.15
C LEU A 244 7.60 7.96 -12.69
N LEU A 245 6.66 7.75 -13.60
CA LEU A 245 5.23 7.63 -13.33
C LEU A 245 4.78 6.20 -13.65
N GLY A 246 4.09 5.55 -12.72
CA GLY A 246 3.63 4.18 -12.86
C GLY A 246 2.15 4.01 -12.56
N PHE A 247 1.55 3.04 -13.24
CA PHE A 247 0.23 2.51 -12.94
C PHE A 247 0.37 1.03 -12.58
N SER A 248 -0.27 0.61 -11.51
CA SER A 248 -0.14 -0.75 -10.99
C SER A 248 -1.47 -1.33 -10.53
N VAL A 249 -1.61 -2.63 -10.72
CA VAL A 249 -2.70 -3.44 -10.19
C VAL A 249 -2.20 -4.16 -8.93
N VAL A 250 -2.99 -4.08 -7.87
CA VAL A 250 -2.70 -4.69 -6.57
C VAL A 250 -3.48 -5.99 -6.42
N LEU A 251 -2.75 -7.07 -6.18
CA LEU A 251 -3.24 -8.44 -6.04
C LEU A 251 -3.23 -8.86 -4.57
N GLY A 252 -4.11 -9.80 -4.19
CA GLY A 252 -4.08 -10.43 -2.86
C GLY A 252 -4.72 -9.62 -1.73
N ARG A 253 -5.40 -8.50 -2.00
CA ARG A 253 -6.20 -7.83 -0.97
C ARG A 253 -7.38 -8.69 -0.56
N LYS A 254 -7.53 -8.92 0.74
CA LYS A 254 -8.68 -9.64 1.28
C LYS A 254 -9.95 -8.81 1.02
N ARG A 255 -11.01 -9.46 0.53
CA ARG A 255 -12.33 -8.84 0.53
C ARG A 255 -12.76 -8.76 2.00
N GLU A 256 -13.06 -7.57 2.50
CA GLU A 256 -13.75 -7.47 3.79
C GLU A 256 -15.06 -8.23 3.63
N LYS A 257 -15.25 -9.26 4.48
CA LYS A 257 -16.50 -10.01 4.52
C LYS A 257 -17.55 -8.99 4.96
N GLY A 258 -18.57 -8.81 4.13
CA GLY A 258 -19.71 -7.97 4.51
C GLY A 258 -20.42 -8.55 5.72
N PRO A 259 -21.33 -7.78 6.35
CA PRO A 259 -22.21 -8.33 7.35
C PRO A 259 -23.03 -9.44 6.68
N VAL A 260 -23.25 -10.50 7.44
CA VAL A 260 -24.05 -11.63 6.99
C VAL A 260 -25.53 -11.26 7.19
N ASP A 261 -26.39 -11.89 6.41
CA ASP A 261 -27.84 -11.88 6.51
C ASP A 261 -28.18 -13.38 6.53
N THR A 262 -28.51 -13.88 7.71
CA THR A 262 -28.56 -15.31 8.02
C THR A 262 -29.87 -15.95 7.58
N ASP A 263 -30.99 -15.22 7.68
CA ASP A 263 -32.33 -15.69 7.35
C ASP A 263 -32.83 -15.21 5.96
N GLY A 264 -32.12 -14.26 5.34
CA GLY A 264 -32.36 -13.78 3.99
C GLY A 264 -33.53 -12.82 3.85
N ASP A 265 -33.96 -12.16 4.93
CA ASP A 265 -35.05 -11.19 4.90
C ASP A 265 -34.64 -9.82 4.32
N GLY A 266 -33.34 -9.61 4.11
CA GLY A 266 -32.74 -8.38 3.56
C GLY A 266 -32.29 -7.36 4.62
N ILE A 267 -32.44 -7.70 5.90
CA ILE A 267 -31.87 -7.02 7.06
C ILE A 267 -30.58 -7.77 7.42
N LEU A 268 -29.54 -7.02 7.79
CA LEU A 268 -28.24 -7.63 8.07
C LEU A 268 -28.20 -8.05 9.54
N ASP A 269 -27.53 -9.17 9.88
CA ASP A 269 -27.44 -9.68 11.26
C ASP A 269 -27.09 -8.62 12.33
N PRO A 270 -26.23 -7.59 12.06
CA PRO A 270 -25.95 -6.55 13.05
C PRO A 270 -27.09 -5.56 13.31
N ASP A 271 -28.05 -5.49 12.39
CA ASP A 271 -29.24 -4.64 12.42
C ASP A 271 -30.54 -5.45 12.62
N ASP A 272 -30.43 -6.78 12.77
CA ASP A 272 -31.50 -7.74 12.96
C ASP A 272 -31.49 -8.30 14.40
N GLU A 273 -32.60 -8.15 15.10
CA GLU A 273 -32.81 -8.66 16.45
C GLU A 273 -33.15 -10.17 16.47
N CYS A 274 -33.63 -10.70 15.35
CA CYS A 274 -34.06 -12.09 15.16
C CYS A 274 -33.30 -12.79 14.02
N VAL A 275 -31.96 -12.78 14.06
CA VAL A 275 -31.00 -13.33 13.06
C VAL A 275 -31.37 -14.68 12.38
N ASP A 276 -32.09 -15.56 13.06
CA ASP A 276 -32.44 -16.90 12.54
C ASP A 276 -33.87 -16.98 11.94
N VAL A 277 -34.69 -15.91 12.05
CA VAL A 277 -36.12 -15.92 11.74
C VAL A 277 -36.52 -14.67 10.93
N PRO A 278 -36.97 -14.84 9.67
CA PRO A 278 -37.31 -13.71 8.80
C PRO A 278 -38.33 -12.76 9.43
N GLY A 279 -38.01 -11.48 9.40
CA GLY A 279 -38.90 -10.44 9.92
C GLY A 279 -39.00 -9.23 9.00
N VAL A 280 -39.41 -8.12 9.61
CA VAL A 280 -39.59 -6.85 8.91
C VAL A 280 -38.89 -5.72 9.65
N VAL A 281 -38.57 -4.65 8.93
CA VAL A 281 -37.79 -3.52 9.45
C VAL A 281 -38.51 -2.83 10.62
N GLU A 282 -39.84 -2.77 10.57
CA GLU A 282 -40.70 -2.21 11.62
C GLU A 282 -40.50 -2.90 12.98
N TYR A 283 -40.18 -4.20 12.96
CA TYR A 283 -39.95 -5.03 14.13
C TYR A 283 -38.48 -5.41 14.30
N GLN A 284 -37.56 -4.59 13.76
CA GLN A 284 -36.11 -4.78 13.88
C GLN A 284 -35.63 -6.16 13.38
N GLY A 285 -36.24 -6.67 12.30
CA GLY A 285 -35.91 -7.98 11.74
C GLY A 285 -36.58 -9.16 12.46
N CYS A 286 -37.40 -8.90 13.48
CA CYS A 286 -38.27 -9.91 14.05
C CYS A 286 -39.60 -10.04 13.30
N PRO A 287 -40.23 -11.23 13.35
CA PRO A 287 -41.60 -11.41 12.87
C PRO A 287 -42.57 -10.52 13.64
N ILE A 288 -43.68 -10.16 13.00
CA ILE A 288 -44.75 -9.39 13.61
C ILE A 288 -45.35 -10.22 14.76
N PRO A 289 -45.48 -9.65 15.98
CA PRO A 289 -46.02 -10.38 17.12
C PRO A 289 -47.51 -10.69 16.96
N ASP A 290 -47.88 -11.85 17.49
CA ASP A 290 -49.25 -12.33 17.72
C ASP A 290 -49.28 -12.68 19.22
N THR A 291 -49.74 -11.74 20.04
CA THR A 291 -49.58 -11.79 21.49
C THR A 291 -50.51 -12.83 22.15
N ASP A 292 -51.67 -13.09 21.57
CA ASP A 292 -52.67 -14.02 22.12
C ASP A 292 -52.75 -15.37 21.38
N GLY A 293 -52.06 -15.50 20.24
CA GLY A 293 -51.86 -16.75 19.51
C GLY A 293 -53.07 -17.20 18.70
N ASP A 294 -53.96 -16.27 18.34
CA ASP A 294 -55.19 -16.56 17.61
C ASP A 294 -54.99 -16.60 16.08
N GLY A 295 -53.81 -16.19 15.60
CA GLY A 295 -53.42 -16.16 14.19
C GLY A 295 -53.69 -14.82 13.49
N ILE A 296 -54.18 -13.81 14.20
CA ILE A 296 -54.24 -12.41 13.79
C ILE A 296 -53.00 -11.70 14.35
N LEU A 297 -52.32 -10.91 13.53
CA LEU A 297 -51.14 -10.18 13.98
C LEU A 297 -51.59 -8.98 14.82
N ASP A 298 -50.83 -8.60 15.85
CA ASP A 298 -51.20 -7.49 16.77
C ASP A 298 -51.61 -6.16 16.08
N PRO A 299 -51.07 -5.77 14.90
CA PRO A 299 -51.53 -4.58 14.18
C PRO A 299 -52.90 -4.72 13.49
N ASP A 300 -53.37 -5.95 13.30
CA ASP A 300 -54.59 -6.32 12.58
C ASP A 300 -55.71 -6.86 13.53
N ASP A 301 -55.44 -6.97 14.84
CA ASP A 301 -56.39 -7.36 15.92
C ASP A 301 -57.35 -6.21 16.31
#